data_AF-A0A1J8QDN7-F1
#
_entry.id   AF-A0A1J8QDN7-F1
#
_cell.length_a   1.000
_cell.length_b   1.000
_cell.length_c   1.000
_cell.angle_alpha   90.00
_cell.angle_beta   90.00
_cell.angle_gamma   90.00
#
_symmetry.space_group_name_H-M   'P 1'
#
loop_
_entity.id
_entity.type
_entity.pdbx_description
1 polymer ?
#
loop_
_entity_poly.entity_id
_entity_poly.type
_entity_poly.pdbx_seq_one_letter_code
_entity_poly.pdbx_strand_id
1 'polypeptide(L)' 'MVDSTAEVCPDFAVEFYDNIRGDIRTATGRPDVQTIDRLIQSWTEGHNHRVEEWNQQWEEEEQIIAKAALTRAAQV' A
#
# COMPACT_ATOMS: atom_id res chain seq x y z
N MET A 1 0.50 14.15 -13.22
CA MET A 1 0.33 13.59 -11.86
C MET A 1 0.18 12.09 -12.05
N VAL A 2 1.00 11.29 -11.36
CA VAL A 2 0.84 9.83 -11.36
C VAL A 2 -0.40 9.54 -10.54
N ASP A 3 -1.28 8.71 -11.09
CA ASP A 3 -2.50 8.28 -10.42
C ASP A 3 -2.15 7.29 -9.31
N SER A 4 -2.06 7.80 -8.07
CA SER A 4 -1.76 7.01 -6.88
C SER A 4 -2.83 5.97 -6.55
N THR A 5 -4.02 6.05 -7.16
CA THR A 5 -5.07 5.05 -6.96
C THR A 5 -4.75 3.69 -7.60
N ALA A 6 -3.78 3.65 -8.52
CA ALA A 6 -3.28 2.43 -9.17
C ALA A 6 -2.05 1.83 -8.47
N GLU A 7 -1.61 2.38 -7.34
CA GLU A 7 -0.44 1.91 -6.61
C GLU A 7 -0.77 0.59 -5.89
N VAL A 8 -0.64 -0.53 -6.61
CA VAL A 8 -0.78 -1.88 -6.06
C VAL A 8 0.54 -2.25 -5.37
N CYS A 9 0.44 -2.93 -4.23
CA CYS A 9 1.62 -3.46 -3.56
C CYS A 9 2.43 -4.33 -4.54
N PRO A 10 3.69 -3.99 -4.80
CA PRO A 10 4.53 -4.77 -5.71
C PRO A 10 4.67 -6.19 -5.17
N ASP A 11 4.58 -7.20 -6.04
CA ASP A 11 4.67 -8.60 -5.63
C ASP A 11 6.07 -8.91 -5.06
N PHE A 12 6.12 -9.15 -3.74
CA PHE A 12 7.36 -9.46 -3.03
C PHE A 12 7.93 -10.86 -3.32
N ALA A 13 7.20 -11.70 -4.05
CA ALA A 13 7.71 -12.97 -4.54
C ALA A 13 8.60 -12.83 -5.80
N VAL A 14 8.57 -11.68 -6.47
CA VAL A 14 9.34 -11.40 -7.70
C VAL A 14 10.83 -11.21 -7.38
N GLU A 15 11.72 -11.56 -8.32
CA GLU A 15 13.19 -11.44 -8.21
C GLU A 15 13.66 -10.06 -7.68
N PHE A 16 12.88 -9.00 -7.92
CA PHE A 16 13.15 -7.65 -7.41
C PHE A 16 13.37 -7.61 -5.88
N TYR A 17 12.75 -8.52 -5.12
CA TYR A 17 12.80 -8.57 -3.67
C TYR A 17 13.77 -9.62 -3.10
N ASP A 18 14.56 -10.28 -3.95
CA ASP A 18 15.52 -11.30 -3.51
C ASP A 18 16.56 -10.76 -2.52
N ASN A 19 17.00 -9.52 -2.72
CA ASN A 19 17.94 -8.87 -1.79
C ASN A 19 17.31 -8.66 -0.41
N ILE A 20 16.04 -8.23 -0.36
CA ILE A 20 15.32 -8.04 0.90
C ILE A 20 15.11 -9.39 1.61
N ARG A 21 14.80 -10.46 0.86
CA ARG A 21 14.73 -11.83 1.40
C ARG A 21 16.08 -12.29 1.97
N GLY A 22 17.18 -11.96 1.30
CA GLY A 22 18.55 -12.23 1.76
C GLY A 22 18.92 -11.46 3.04
N ASP A 23 18.54 -10.19 3.13
CA ASP A 23 18.78 -9.35 4.29
C ASP A 23 17.99 -9.83 5.51
N ILE A 24 16.71 -10.18 5.32
CA ILE A 24 15.89 -10.80 6.37
C ILE A 24 16.54 -12.10 6.83
N ARG A 25 16.98 -12.96 5.91
CA ARG A 25 17.69 -14.20 6.26
C ARG A 25 18.90 -13.95 7.12
N THR A 26 19.67 -12.93 6.79
CA THR A 26 20.90 -12.60 7.50
C THR A 26 20.61 -12.04 8.89
N ALA A 27 19.64 -11.12 8.99
CA ALA A 27 19.28 -10.45 10.24
C ALA A 27 18.65 -11.39 11.26
N THR A 28 17.85 -12.38 10.82
CA THR A 28 17.12 -13.29 11.73
C THR A 28 17.76 -14.67 11.86
N GLY A 29 19.02 -14.83 11.47
CA GLY A 29 19.81 -16.04 11.74
C GLY A 29 19.50 -17.24 10.83
N ARG A 30 19.23 -16.99 9.54
CA ARG A 30 18.82 -17.99 8.53
C ARG A 30 17.55 -18.74 8.94
N PRO A 31 16.42 -18.02 9.13
CA PRO A 31 15.13 -18.64 9.32
C PRO A 31 14.82 -19.53 8.10
N ASP A 32 14.00 -20.56 8.32
CA ASP A 32 13.54 -21.40 7.25
C ASP A 32 12.69 -20.59 6.24
N VAL A 33 12.52 -21.15 5.04
CA VAL A 33 11.82 -20.48 3.93
C VAL A 33 10.38 -20.14 4.32
N GLN A 34 9.69 -20.97 5.10
CA GLN A 34 8.30 -20.73 5.48
C GLN A 34 8.16 -19.53 6.42
N THR A 35 9.15 -19.33 7.31
CA THR A 35 9.18 -18.13 8.17
C THR A 35 9.30 -16.85 7.34
N ILE A 36 10.11 -16.86 6.28
CA ILE A 36 10.27 -15.70 5.39
C ILE A 36 9.00 -15.47 4.57
N ASP A 37 8.43 -16.54 4.01
CA ASP A 37 7.19 -16.44 3.24
C ASP A 37 6.05 -15.87 4.11
N ARG A 38 5.97 -16.29 5.38
CA ARG A 38 4.99 -15.74 6.34
C ARG A 38 5.22 -14.26 6.63
N LEU A 39 6.48 -13.84 6.74
CA LEU A 39 6.82 -12.41 6.94
C LEU A 39 6.45 -11.58 5.72
N ILE A 40 6.74 -12.08 4.51
CA ILE A 40 6.36 -11.43 3.25
C ILE A 40 4.84 -11.31 3.16
N GLN A 41 4.11 -12.39 3.45
CA GLN A 41 2.66 -12.38 3.40
C GLN A 41 2.08 -11.37 4.38
N SER A 42 2.53 -11.39 5.64
CA SER A 42 2.09 -10.45 6.68
C SER A 42 2.37 -9.00 6.30
N TRP A 43 3.55 -8.74 5.73
CA TRP A 43 3.91 -7.41 5.24
C TRP A 43 3.01 -6.98 4.06
N THR A 44 2.75 -7.90 3.11
CA THR A 44 1.92 -7.63 1.93
C THR A 44 0.48 -7.30 2.33
N GLU A 45 -0.10 -8.10 3.23
CA GLU A 45 -1.44 -7.87 3.77
C GLU A 45 -1.52 -6.50 4.49
N GLY A 46 -0.56 -6.22 5.37
CA GLY A 46 -0.53 -4.96 6.11
C GLY A 46 -0.29 -3.73 5.23
N HIS A 47 0.53 -3.86 4.19
CA HIS A 47 0.78 -2.79 3.23
C HIS A 47 -0.47 -2.51 2.38
N ASN A 48 -1.08 -3.56 1.81
CA ASN A 48 -2.33 -3.42 1.03
C ASN A 48 -3.43 -2.74 1.84
N HIS A 49 -3.60 -3.14 3.10
CA HIS A 49 -4.60 -2.52 3.97
C HIS A 49 -4.35 -1.02 4.17
N ARG A 50 -3.10 -0.61 4.40
CA ARG A 50 -2.76 0.82 4.54
C ARG A 50 -2.96 1.61 3.24
N VAL A 51 -2.67 1.01 2.09
CA VAL A 51 -2.93 1.64 0.79
C VAL A 51 -4.43 1.82 0.57
N GLU A 52 -5.23 0.82 0.93
CA GLU A 52 -6.70 0.91 0.87
C GLU A 52 -7.23 2.04 1.77
N GLU A 53 -6.77 2.12 3.02
CA GLU A 53 -7.13 3.21 3.95
C GLU A 53 -6.72 4.58 3.39
N TRP A 54 -5.52 4.68 2.81
CA TRP A 54 -5.03 5.91 2.19
C TRP A 54 -5.91 6.33 1.02
N ASN A 55 -6.24 5.40 0.12
CA ASN A 55 -7.08 5.68 -1.04
C ASN A 55 -8.50 6.10 -0.62
N GLN A 56 -9.05 5.47 0.41
CA GLN A 56 -10.36 5.82 0.95
C GLN A 56 -10.37 7.24 1.51
N GLN A 57 -9.34 7.64 2.27
CA GLN A 57 -9.23 9.00 2.78
C GLN A 57 -9.17 10.03 1.65
N TRP A 58 -8.39 9.74 0.61
CA TRP A 58 -8.31 10.62 -0.57
C TRP A 58 -9.66 10.76 -1.27
N GLU A 59 -10.39 9.68 -1.45
CA GLU A 59 -11.72 9.71 -2.08
C GLU A 59 -12.72 10.52 -1.24
N GLU A 60 -12.69 10.38 0.10
CA GLU A 60 -13.50 11.19 1.01
C GLU A 60 -13.15 12.68 0.92
N GLU A 61 -11.86 13.03 0.88
CA GLU A 61 -11.40 14.41 0.73
C GLU A 61 -11.85 15.02 -0.61
N GLU A 62 -11.71 14.29 -1.71
CA GLU A 62 -12.18 14.74 -3.02
C GLU A 62 -13.70 14.99 -3.04
N GLN A 63 -14.49 14.09 -2.42
CA GLN A 63 -15.93 14.27 -2.31
C GLN A 63 -16.30 15.51 -1.49
N ILE A 64 -15.59 15.78 -0.39
CA ILE A 64 -15.80 16.99 0.42
C ILE A 64 -15.51 18.24 -0.40
N ILE A 65 -14.40 18.27 -1.15
CA ILE A 65 -14.03 19.40 -2.01
C ILE A 65 -15.08 19.61 -3.10
N ALA A 66 -15.51 18.55 -3.78
CA ALA A 66 -16.53 18.59 -4.83
C ALA A 66 -17.87 19.10 -4.28
N LYS A 67 -18.30 18.61 -3.11
CA LYS A 67 -19.54 19.06 -2.45
C LYS A 67 -19.47 20.52 -2.02
N ALA A 68 -18.32 20.97 -1.52
CA ALA A 68 -18.10 22.38 -1.17
C ALA A 68 -18.10 23.29 -2.42
N ALA A 69 -17.59 22.81 -3.56
CA ALA A 69 -17.67 23.54 -4.83
C ALA A 69 -19.12 23.67 -5.33
N LEU A 70 -19.89 22.57 -5.30
CA LEU A 70 -21.32 22.57 -5.68
C LEU A 70 -22.15 23.51 -4.79
N THR A 71 -21.91 23.47 -3.47
CA THR A 71 -22.62 24.35 -2.52
C THR A 71 -22.34 25.82 -2.81
N ARG A 72 -21.08 26.18 -3.12
CA ARG A 72 -20.71 27.55 -3.50
C ARG A 72 -21.35 27.98 -4.83
N ALA A 73 -21.39 27.09 -5.81
CA ALA A 73 -22.00 27.38 -7.12
C ALA A 73 -23.53 27.60 -7.03
N ALA A 74 -24.21 26.95 -6.08
CA ALA A 74 -25.65 27.10 -5.88
C ALA A 74 -26.05 28.36 -5.07
N GLN A 75 -25.08 29.07 -4.48
CA GLN A 75 -25.30 30.31 -3.71
C GLN A 75 -25.10 31.59 -4.54
N VAL A 76 -24.76 31.45 -5.83
CA VAL A 76 -24.57 32.52 -6.82
C VAL A 76 -25.72 32.50 -7.82
#